data_AF-A0A4V3Z7P6-F1
#
_entry.id   AF-A0A4V3Z7P6-F1
#
_cell.length_a   1.000
_cell.length_b   1.000
_cell.length_c   1.000
_cell.angle_alpha   90.00
_cell.angle_beta   90.00
_cell.angle_gamma   90.00
#
_symmetry.space_group_name_H-M   'P 1'
#
loop_
_entity.id
_entity.type
_entity.pdbx_description
1 polymer ?
#
loop_
_entity_poly.entity_id
_entity_poly.type
_entity_poly.pdbx_seq_one_letter_code
_entity_poly.pdbx_strand_id
1 'polypeptide(L)'
;MSTEAGRAPLWPAGAATGVGSLPGTDPVEATKMVFDELPDLPQLPELPARGPGATMVGRAGAILLDLPVDLQPAGWRLVPRPGHDLRRSRDLLRRDLDALTDVADGYSGPLKVAVAGPWTLVAELELPRGHKALSDPGATRDLAEALAAGLAEHLGDLARRVPGARLV
;
A
#
# COMPACT_ATOMS: atom_id res chain seq x y z
N MET A 1 11.11 -28.43 30.03
CA MET A 1 10.85 -28.33 28.58
C MET A 1 9.78 -27.29 28.39
N SER A 2 10.15 -26.20 27.73
CA SER A 2 9.51 -24.90 27.76
C SER A 2 8.09 -24.89 27.19
N THR A 3 7.18 -24.28 27.93
CA THR A 3 5.83 -23.93 27.48
C THR A 3 5.94 -22.87 26.40
N GLU A 4 5.54 -23.20 25.18
CA GLU A 4 5.35 -22.26 24.08
C GLU A 4 4.24 -21.29 24.52
N ALA A 5 4.61 -20.08 24.94
CA ALA A 5 3.67 -19.04 25.25
C ALA A 5 2.93 -18.68 23.96
N GLY A 6 1.75 -19.27 23.76
CA GLY A 6 0.89 -18.99 22.62
C GLY A 6 0.67 -17.48 22.51
N ARG A 7 1.15 -16.89 21.43
CA ARG A 7 1.03 -15.46 21.16
C ARG A 7 -0.45 -15.10 21.21
N ALA A 8 -0.84 -14.23 22.14
CA ALA A 8 -2.20 -13.71 22.20
C ALA A 8 -2.59 -13.15 20.82
N PRO A 9 -3.83 -13.39 20.36
CA PRO A 9 -4.28 -12.93 19.04
C PRO A 9 -4.18 -11.40 18.96
N LEU A 10 -3.80 -10.88 17.79
CA LEU A 10 -3.55 -9.44 17.59
C LEU A 10 -4.83 -8.60 17.64
N TRP A 11 -5.98 -9.22 17.38
CA TRP A 11 -7.35 -8.68 17.42
C TRP A 11 -8.33 -9.75 17.96
N PRO A 12 -9.54 -9.36 18.42
CA PRO A 12 -10.57 -10.28 18.90
C PRO A 12 -11.06 -11.28 17.85
N ALA A 13 -11.55 -12.44 18.29
CA ALA A 13 -12.22 -13.39 17.40
C ALA A 13 -13.47 -12.75 16.79
N GLY A 14 -13.62 -12.86 15.46
CA GLY A 14 -14.74 -12.25 14.74
C GLY A 14 -14.55 -10.77 14.39
N ALA A 15 -13.37 -10.18 14.61
CA ALA A 15 -13.08 -8.81 14.20
C ALA A 15 -13.31 -8.62 12.68
N ALA A 16 -14.01 -7.54 12.33
CA ALA A 16 -14.25 -7.15 10.95
C ALA A 16 -13.16 -6.17 10.47
N THR A 17 -12.86 -6.18 9.17
CA THR A 17 -11.97 -5.19 8.55
C THR A 17 -12.33 -5.00 7.07
N GLY A 18 -11.81 -3.93 6.46
CA GLY A 18 -11.99 -3.63 5.04
C GLY A 18 -10.96 -4.33 4.15
N VAL A 19 -11.27 -4.50 2.87
CA VAL A 19 -10.32 -5.03 1.88
C VAL A 19 -9.21 -4.03 1.51
N GLY A 20 -9.46 -2.74 1.65
CA GLY A 20 -8.53 -1.65 1.30
C GLY A 20 -9.24 -0.48 0.64
N SER A 21 -9.72 -0.71 -0.58
CA SER A 21 -10.32 0.33 -1.42
C SER A 21 -11.71 0.76 -0.95
N LEU A 22 -11.96 2.07 -0.97
CA LEU A 22 -13.24 2.69 -0.65
C LEU A 22 -13.66 3.69 -1.74
N PRO A 23 -14.98 3.96 -1.90
CA PRO A 23 -15.45 5.06 -2.73
C PRO A 23 -15.08 6.43 -2.13
N GLY A 24 -15.12 7.47 -2.97
CA GLY A 24 -14.85 8.85 -2.56
C GLY A 24 -13.42 9.31 -2.82
N THR A 25 -13.14 10.55 -2.45
CA THR A 25 -11.88 11.25 -2.81
C THR A 25 -11.24 11.98 -1.63
N ASP A 26 -11.85 11.98 -0.46
CA ASP A 26 -11.32 12.64 0.73
C ASP A 26 -10.63 11.61 1.65
N PRO A 27 -9.29 11.64 1.79
CA PRO A 27 -8.57 10.67 2.62
C PRO A 27 -8.84 10.84 4.12
N VAL A 28 -9.15 12.04 4.59
CA VAL A 28 -9.40 12.29 6.02
C VAL A 28 -10.74 11.67 6.41
N GLU A 29 -11.80 11.97 5.66
CA GLU A 29 -13.13 11.42 5.93
C GLU A 29 -13.17 9.90 5.75
N ALA A 30 -12.48 9.36 4.75
CA ALA A 30 -12.37 7.91 4.58
C ALA A 30 -11.64 7.24 5.75
N THR A 31 -10.58 7.86 6.27
CA THR A 31 -9.82 7.30 7.40
C THR A 31 -10.65 7.36 8.69
N LYS A 32 -11.33 8.48 8.98
CA LYS A 32 -12.24 8.57 10.14
C LYS A 32 -13.31 7.50 10.11
N MET A 33 -13.99 7.35 8.97
CA MET A 33 -14.99 6.31 8.79
C MET A 33 -14.45 4.90 9.07
N VAL A 34 -13.23 4.59 8.60
CA VAL A 34 -12.62 3.29 8.90
C VAL A 34 -12.35 3.10 10.39
N PHE A 35 -11.84 4.11 11.08
CA PHE A 35 -11.57 4.02 12.53
C PHE A 35 -12.85 3.93 13.36
N ASP A 36 -13.91 4.61 12.93
CA ASP A 36 -15.21 4.61 13.60
C ASP A 36 -15.96 3.26 13.40
N GLU A 37 -15.95 2.72 12.18
CA GLU A 37 -16.74 1.54 11.81
C GLU A 37 -16.00 0.21 12.02
N LEU A 38 -14.65 0.21 12.04
CA LEU A 38 -13.82 -0.99 12.18
C LEU A 38 -12.82 -0.87 13.35
N PRO A 39 -13.29 -0.58 14.59
CA PRO A 39 -12.41 -0.20 15.70
C PRO A 39 -11.47 -1.33 16.16
N ASP A 40 -11.82 -2.59 15.92
CA ASP A 40 -10.99 -3.75 16.31
C ASP A 40 -9.80 -3.99 15.35
N LEU A 41 -9.94 -3.60 14.08
CA LEU A 41 -8.93 -3.78 13.04
C LEU A 41 -9.10 -2.74 11.92
N PRO A 42 -8.81 -1.46 12.20
CA PRO A 42 -8.84 -0.42 11.18
C PRO A 42 -7.80 -0.71 10.10
N GLN A 43 -8.04 -0.17 8.91
CA GLN A 43 -7.19 -0.37 7.74
C GLN A 43 -6.81 0.96 7.09
N LEU A 44 -5.64 1.08 6.48
CA LEU A 44 -5.27 2.28 5.70
C LEU A 44 -6.05 2.30 4.37
N PRO A 45 -7.06 3.17 4.20
CA PRO A 45 -7.88 3.13 3.01
C PRO A 45 -7.10 3.55 1.75
N GLU A 46 -7.53 2.96 0.64
CA GLU A 46 -7.18 3.37 -0.71
C GLU A 46 -8.39 4.04 -1.36
N LEU A 47 -8.19 5.14 -2.10
CA LEU A 47 -9.25 5.90 -2.76
C LEU A 47 -9.02 6.02 -4.28
N PRO A 48 -9.38 4.97 -5.05
CA PRO A 48 -9.14 4.90 -6.50
C PRO A 48 -9.76 6.06 -7.30
N ALA A 49 -10.86 6.66 -6.83
CA ALA A 49 -11.55 7.74 -7.55
C ALA A 49 -10.71 9.03 -7.66
N ARG A 50 -9.60 9.14 -6.93
CA ARG A 50 -8.62 10.25 -7.08
C ARG A 50 -7.70 10.11 -8.28
N GLY A 51 -7.83 9.01 -9.02
CA GLY A 51 -7.13 8.76 -10.28
C GLY A 51 -6.17 7.57 -10.22
N PRO A 52 -5.51 7.25 -11.34
CA PRO A 52 -4.75 6.01 -11.50
C PRO A 52 -3.66 5.80 -10.45
N GLY A 53 -3.00 6.88 -10.02
CA GLY A 53 -1.95 6.83 -8.99
C GLY A 53 -2.46 6.49 -7.58
N ALA A 54 -3.78 6.60 -7.34
CA ALA A 54 -4.42 6.23 -6.08
C ALA A 54 -5.08 4.84 -6.12
N THR A 55 -4.96 4.11 -7.24
CA THR A 55 -5.39 2.70 -7.34
C THR A 55 -4.34 1.78 -6.74
N MET A 56 -4.71 0.54 -6.43
CA MET A 56 -3.78 -0.48 -5.90
C MET A 56 -2.50 -0.65 -6.71
N VAL A 57 -2.57 -0.58 -8.04
CA VAL A 57 -1.39 -0.70 -8.91
C VAL A 57 -0.55 0.58 -8.86
N GLY A 58 -1.17 1.75 -8.97
CA GLY A 58 -0.45 3.03 -8.94
C GLY A 58 0.21 3.30 -7.58
N ARG A 59 -0.50 2.96 -6.49
CA ARG A 59 0.00 3.05 -5.11
C ARG A 59 1.17 2.10 -4.88
N ALA A 60 1.05 0.84 -5.27
CA ALA A 60 2.14 -0.11 -5.12
C ALA A 60 3.33 0.24 -6.02
N GLY A 61 3.09 0.76 -7.24
CA GLY A 61 4.14 1.32 -8.09
C GLY A 61 4.87 2.51 -7.46
N ALA A 62 4.20 3.29 -6.62
CA ALA A 62 4.84 4.37 -5.86
C ALA A 62 5.77 3.87 -4.74
N ILE A 63 5.52 2.65 -4.24
CA ILE A 63 6.28 1.97 -3.17
C ILE A 63 7.54 1.32 -3.73
N LEU A 64 7.54 0.86 -4.99
CA LEU A 64 8.72 0.20 -5.61
C LEU A 64 9.99 1.04 -5.46
N LEU A 65 11.01 0.45 -4.83
CA LEU A 65 12.33 1.07 -4.66
C LEU A 65 13.16 0.88 -5.92
N ASP A 66 13.79 1.96 -6.41
CA ASP A 66 14.68 1.97 -7.59
C ASP A 66 14.11 1.35 -8.89
N LEU A 67 12.79 1.14 -8.95
CA LEU A 67 12.09 0.59 -10.12
C LEU A 67 10.93 1.51 -10.54
N PRO A 68 11.20 2.58 -11.30
CA PRO A 68 10.21 3.59 -11.63
C PRO A 68 9.12 3.10 -12.59
N VAL A 69 7.91 3.65 -12.44
CA VAL A 69 6.77 3.41 -13.34
C VAL A 69 6.23 4.71 -13.96
N ASP A 70 5.64 4.61 -15.15
CA ASP A 70 4.82 5.65 -15.75
C ASP A 70 3.45 5.12 -16.19
N LEU A 71 2.50 6.03 -16.38
CA LEU A 71 1.17 5.68 -16.86
C LEU A 71 1.12 5.91 -18.37
N GLN A 72 0.78 4.86 -19.11
CA GLN A 72 0.57 4.88 -20.55
C GLN A 72 -0.91 4.58 -20.88
N PRO A 73 -1.37 4.85 -22.12
CA PRO A 73 -2.73 4.52 -22.52
C PRO A 73 -3.11 3.05 -22.32
N ALA A 74 -2.13 2.13 -22.45
CA ALA A 74 -2.32 0.69 -22.23
C ALA A 74 -2.29 0.27 -20.76
N GLY A 75 -1.80 1.12 -19.86
CA GLY A 75 -1.65 0.82 -18.44
C GLY A 75 -0.32 1.31 -17.88
N TRP A 76 0.02 0.80 -16.69
CA TRP A 76 1.27 1.13 -16.03
C TRP A 76 2.45 0.39 -16.65
N ARG A 77 3.60 1.06 -16.77
CA ARG A 77 4.79 0.51 -17.41
C ARG A 77 6.05 0.84 -16.63
N LEU A 78 6.96 -0.13 -16.55
CA LEU A 78 8.32 0.05 -16.03
C LEU A 78 9.12 0.98 -16.93
N VAL A 79 9.81 1.95 -16.34
CA VAL A 79 10.60 2.95 -17.08
C VAL A 79 11.97 3.18 -16.43
N PRO A 80 12.99 3.56 -17.22
CA PRO A 80 14.35 3.70 -16.70
C PRO A 80 14.54 4.89 -15.76
N ARG A 81 13.61 5.85 -15.72
CA ARG A 81 13.73 7.08 -14.92
C ARG A 81 12.37 7.51 -14.36
N PRO A 82 12.34 8.08 -13.14
CA PRO A 82 11.12 8.56 -12.51
C PRO A 82 10.49 9.72 -13.29
N GLY A 83 9.20 9.57 -13.61
CA GLY A 83 8.41 10.55 -14.36
C GLY A 83 7.40 11.32 -13.51
N HIS A 84 6.53 12.07 -14.18
CA HIS A 84 5.46 12.84 -13.55
C HIS A 84 4.42 11.95 -12.85
N ASP A 85 4.05 10.82 -13.46
CA ASP A 85 3.01 9.93 -12.90
C ASP A 85 3.46 9.25 -11.60
N LEU A 86 4.74 8.87 -11.51
CA LEU A 86 5.31 8.35 -10.26
C LEU A 86 5.29 9.41 -9.16
N ARG A 87 5.69 10.66 -9.47
CA ARG A 87 5.61 11.77 -8.51
C ARG A 87 4.18 11.99 -8.02
N ARG A 88 3.22 12.04 -8.94
CA ARG A 88 1.79 12.19 -8.62
C ARG A 88 1.28 11.05 -7.72
N SER A 89 1.68 9.81 -7.98
CA SER A 89 1.28 8.64 -7.17
C SER A 89 1.86 8.71 -5.77
N ARG A 90 3.14 9.10 -5.65
CA ARG A 90 3.79 9.35 -4.35
C ARG A 90 3.13 10.50 -3.58
N ASP A 91 2.71 11.57 -4.26
CA ASP A 91 1.99 12.68 -3.65
C ASP A 91 0.57 12.28 -3.17
N LEU A 92 -0.09 11.35 -3.86
CA LEU A 92 -1.37 10.78 -3.41
C LEU A 92 -1.17 9.91 -2.17
N LEU A 93 -0.18 9.00 -2.20
CA LEU A 93 0.16 8.15 -1.07
C LEU A 93 0.55 8.97 0.16
N ARG A 94 1.38 10.00 -0.01
CA ARG A 94 1.76 10.90 1.09
C ARG A 94 0.55 11.57 1.73
N ARG A 95 -0.41 12.06 0.94
CA ARG A 95 -1.67 12.63 1.46
C ARG A 95 -2.50 11.60 2.23
N ASP A 96 -2.48 10.33 1.84
CA ASP A 96 -3.14 9.25 2.59
C ASP A 96 -2.45 9.01 3.93
N LEU A 97 -1.12 9.02 3.95
CA LEU A 97 -0.34 8.84 5.16
C LEU A 97 -0.45 10.03 6.11
N ASP A 98 -0.55 11.25 5.60
CA ASP A 98 -0.76 12.46 6.40
C ASP A 98 -2.16 12.42 7.05
N ALA A 99 -3.21 12.05 6.30
CA ALA A 99 -4.55 11.85 6.84
C ALA A 99 -4.61 10.74 7.91
N LEU A 100 -3.88 9.64 7.69
CA LEU A 100 -3.74 8.58 8.69
C LEU A 100 -3.04 9.09 9.96
N THR A 101 -1.94 9.83 9.83
CA THR A 101 -1.23 10.40 10.99
C THR A 101 -2.17 11.25 11.84
N ASP A 102 -2.96 12.13 11.21
CA ASP A 102 -3.85 13.05 11.92
C ASP A 102 -5.02 12.31 12.61
N VAL A 103 -5.63 11.35 11.94
CA VAL A 103 -6.80 10.62 12.47
C VAL A 103 -6.40 9.57 13.51
N ALA A 104 -5.24 8.94 13.35
CA ALA A 104 -4.75 7.90 14.25
C ALA A 104 -3.95 8.47 15.44
N ASP A 105 -4.04 9.77 15.73
CA ASP A 105 -3.35 10.36 16.89
C ASP A 105 -3.77 9.67 18.19
N GLY A 106 -2.78 9.27 18.98
CA GLY A 106 -2.98 8.47 20.19
C GLY A 106 -3.48 7.03 19.99
N TYR A 107 -3.67 6.56 18.75
CA TYR A 107 -4.13 5.19 18.50
C TYR A 107 -3.11 4.14 18.95
N SER A 108 -3.58 3.11 19.64
CA SER A 108 -2.80 1.91 19.93
C SER A 108 -3.61 0.64 19.70
N GLY A 109 -3.12 -0.22 18.82
CA GLY A 109 -3.86 -1.39 18.38
C GLY A 109 -3.33 -1.95 17.07
N PRO A 110 -3.94 -3.02 16.53
CA PRO A 110 -3.60 -3.53 15.21
C PRO A 110 -4.03 -2.53 14.13
N LEU A 111 -3.22 -2.37 13.08
CA LEU A 111 -3.55 -1.51 11.94
C LEU A 111 -3.22 -2.26 10.66
N LYS A 112 -4.24 -2.52 9.84
CA LYS A 112 -4.07 -3.27 8.59
C LYS A 112 -3.58 -2.36 7.47
N VAL A 113 -2.56 -2.81 6.75
CA VAL A 113 -2.00 -2.11 5.59
C VAL A 113 -1.94 -3.06 4.41
N ALA A 114 -2.79 -2.83 3.40
CA ALA A 114 -2.84 -3.66 2.20
C ALA A 114 -1.99 -3.06 1.07
N VAL A 115 -1.20 -3.91 0.40
CA VAL A 115 -0.42 -3.56 -0.79
C VAL A 115 -0.56 -4.65 -1.83
N ALA A 116 -0.66 -4.28 -3.11
CA ALA A 116 -0.68 -5.23 -4.21
C ALA A 116 0.64 -6.03 -4.24
N GLY A 117 0.52 -7.37 -4.23
CA GLY A 117 1.67 -8.26 -4.20
C GLY A 117 2.40 -8.38 -5.55
N PRO A 118 3.54 -9.08 -5.59
CA PRO A 118 4.39 -9.15 -6.77
C PRO A 118 3.67 -9.76 -7.98
N TRP A 119 2.86 -10.80 -7.78
CA TRP A 119 2.10 -11.45 -8.87
C TRP A 119 1.08 -10.53 -9.54
N THR A 120 0.37 -9.73 -8.73
CA THR A 120 -0.55 -8.72 -9.24
C THR A 120 0.22 -7.67 -10.04
N LEU A 121 1.35 -7.20 -9.50
CA LEU A 121 2.14 -6.17 -10.17
C LEU A 121 2.76 -6.66 -11.48
N VAL A 122 3.31 -7.87 -11.56
CA VAL A 122 3.89 -8.36 -12.83
C VAL A 122 2.82 -8.63 -13.89
N ALA A 123 1.58 -8.93 -13.49
CA ALA A 123 0.45 -9.10 -14.41
C ALA A 123 -0.07 -7.77 -14.96
N GLU A 124 -0.01 -6.71 -14.15
CA GLU A 124 -0.52 -5.38 -14.51
C GLU A 124 0.53 -4.50 -15.20
N LEU A 125 1.78 -4.53 -14.74
CA LEU A 125 2.87 -3.70 -15.25
C LEU A 125 3.42 -4.22 -16.57
N GLU A 126 3.64 -3.30 -17.50
CA GLU A 126 4.30 -3.55 -18.78
C GLU A 126 5.79 -3.28 -18.72
N LEU A 127 6.56 -4.02 -19.50
CA LEU A 127 7.95 -3.71 -19.82
C LEU A 127 8.02 -2.48 -20.74
N PRO A 128 9.17 -1.80 -20.87
CA PRO A 128 9.36 -0.70 -21.82
C PRO A 128 8.93 -1.02 -23.26
N ARG A 129 8.97 -2.30 -23.65
CA ARG A 129 8.61 -2.81 -24.98
C ARG A 129 7.14 -3.25 -25.11
N GLY A 130 6.31 -3.10 -24.07
CA GLY A 130 4.86 -3.31 -24.10
C GLY A 130 4.35 -4.70 -23.70
N HIS A 131 5.20 -5.70 -23.49
CA HIS A 131 4.78 -6.98 -22.92
C HIS A 131 4.59 -6.89 -21.41
N LYS A 132 3.70 -7.69 -20.81
CA LYS A 132 3.57 -7.75 -19.34
C LYS A 132 4.87 -8.24 -18.70
N ALA A 133 5.24 -7.67 -17.56
CA ALA A 133 6.43 -8.05 -16.81
C ALA A 133 6.40 -9.53 -16.39
N LEU A 134 5.21 -10.12 -16.25
CA LEU A 134 4.99 -11.55 -16.02
C LEU A 134 5.67 -12.46 -17.06
N SER A 135 5.83 -11.97 -18.30
CA SER A 135 6.49 -12.73 -19.37
C SER A 135 8.02 -12.79 -19.25
N ASP A 136 8.62 -12.00 -18.35
CA ASP A 136 10.06 -11.90 -18.16
C ASP A 136 10.43 -12.32 -16.72
N PRO A 137 11.11 -13.47 -16.53
CA PRO A 137 11.52 -13.93 -15.21
C PRO A 137 12.50 -13.00 -14.50
N GLY A 138 13.32 -12.24 -15.25
CA GLY A 138 14.23 -11.24 -14.70
C GLY A 138 13.44 -10.07 -14.14
N ALA A 139 12.55 -9.49 -14.94
CA ALA A 139 11.68 -8.40 -14.48
C ALA A 139 10.80 -8.81 -13.30
N THR A 140 10.33 -10.06 -13.26
CA THR A 140 9.56 -10.60 -12.14
C THR A 140 10.37 -10.62 -10.84
N ARG A 141 11.64 -11.03 -10.91
CA ARG A 141 12.55 -11.02 -9.75
C ARG A 141 12.84 -9.60 -9.30
N ASP A 142 13.24 -8.74 -10.23
CA ASP A 142 13.60 -7.34 -9.94
C ASP A 142 12.42 -6.60 -9.31
N LEU A 143 11.20 -6.85 -9.78
CA LEU A 143 9.98 -6.28 -9.21
C LEU A 143 9.73 -6.77 -7.79
N ALA A 144 9.87 -8.07 -7.53
CA ALA A 144 9.68 -8.62 -6.19
C ALA A 144 10.70 -8.07 -5.20
N GLU A 145 11.96 -7.92 -5.61
CA GLU A 145 13.03 -7.31 -4.81
C GLU A 145 12.76 -5.82 -4.55
N ALA A 146 12.40 -5.06 -5.57
CA ALA A 146 12.04 -3.64 -5.46
C ALA A 146 10.81 -3.42 -4.55
N LEU A 147 9.81 -4.30 -4.63
CA LEU A 147 8.63 -4.25 -3.76
C LEU A 147 8.99 -4.57 -2.30
N ALA A 148 9.80 -5.60 -2.06
CA ALA A 148 10.20 -5.96 -0.70
C ALA A 148 11.00 -4.83 -0.02
N ALA A 149 11.95 -4.23 -0.74
CA ALA A 149 12.73 -3.11 -0.22
C ALA A 149 11.85 -1.87 0.02
N GLY A 150 10.97 -1.53 -0.93
CA GLY A 150 10.02 -0.44 -0.80
C GLY A 150 9.03 -0.61 0.34
N LEU A 151 8.53 -1.83 0.56
CA LEU A 151 7.65 -2.16 1.68
C LEU A 151 8.34 -1.97 3.03
N ALA A 152 9.62 -2.34 3.15
CA ALA A 152 10.37 -2.11 4.39
C ALA A 152 10.45 -0.62 4.73
N GLU A 153 10.72 0.25 3.74
CA GLU A 153 10.72 1.71 3.93
C GLU A 153 9.33 2.24 4.26
N HIS A 154 8.30 1.79 3.54
CA HIS A 154 6.92 2.22 3.72
C HIS A 154 6.36 1.86 5.11
N LEU A 155 6.55 0.61 5.55
CA LEU A 155 6.14 0.16 6.87
C LEU A 155 6.96 0.86 7.98
N GLY A 156 8.24 1.14 7.73
CA GLY A 156 9.05 1.96 8.63
C GLY A 156 8.52 3.38 8.79
N ASP A 157 8.02 4.00 7.72
CA ASP A 157 7.38 5.32 7.78
C ASP A 157 6.05 5.29 8.52
N LEU A 158 5.20 4.30 8.24
CA LEU A 158 3.95 4.08 8.96
C LEU A 158 4.17 3.88 10.46
N ALA A 159 5.15 3.08 10.85
CA ALA A 159 5.48 2.85 12.25
C ALA A 159 5.97 4.13 12.97
N ARG A 160 6.63 5.05 12.26
CA ARG A 160 7.00 6.37 12.82
C ARG A 160 5.79 7.30 12.94
N ARG A 161 4.88 7.26 11.96
CA ARG A 161 3.68 8.10 11.90
C ARG A 161 2.64 7.71 12.93
N VAL A 162 2.49 6.42 13.21
CA VAL A 162 1.53 5.89 14.20
C VAL A 162 2.26 4.93 15.16
N PRO A 163 3.03 5.44 16.15
CA PRO A 163 3.91 4.62 16.98
C PRO A 163 3.19 3.55 17.82
N GLY A 164 1.91 3.76 18.15
CA GLY A 164 1.10 2.81 18.90
C GLY A 164 0.53 1.66 18.05
N ALA A 165 0.66 1.74 16.72
CA ALA A 165 0.09 0.76 15.80
C ALA A 165 0.95 -0.51 15.69
N ARG A 166 0.29 -1.67 15.66
CA ARG A 166 0.86 -2.96 15.27
C ARG A 166 0.44 -3.24 13.83
N LEU A 167 1.33 -2.96 12.88
CA LEU A 167 1.06 -3.12 11.46
C LEU A 167 0.85 -4.60 11.08
N VAL A 168 -0.17 -4.88 10.27
CA VAL A 168 -0.50 -6.21 9.73
C VAL A 168 -0.89 -6.19 8.26
#